data_AF-A0A6I1GXQ8-F1
#
_entry.id   AF-A0A6I1GXQ8-F1
#
_cell.length_a   1.000
_cell.length_b   1.000
_cell.length_c   1.000
_cell.angle_alpha   90.00
_cell.angle_beta   90.00
_cell.angle_gamma   90.00
#
_symmetry.space_group_name_H-M   'P 1'
#
loop_
_entity.id
_entity.type
_entity.pdbx_description
1 polymer ?
#
loop_
_entity_poly.entity_id
_entity_poly.type
_entity_poly.pdbx_seq_one_letter_code
_entity_poly.pdbx_strand_id
1 'polypeptide(L)'
;MNIEWDHGEIDASVKAAKAMLIVLQINNLPIKPALRSQHNAGLAIDMDLVWSGLVEVNDASGNLVKIATLPRTGMNRQLIAVAATYGVKKYNGPGSDRPHWSNNGY
;
A
#
# COMPACT_ATOMS: atom_id res chain seq x y z
N MET A 1 7.37 6.43 -24.33
CA MET A 1 8.70 6.04 -23.82
C MET A 1 8.80 4.53 -24.01
N ASN A 2 9.74 4.06 -24.82
CA ASN A 2 10.03 2.63 -24.93
C ASN A 2 11.25 2.36 -24.07
N ILE A 3 11.15 1.39 -23.17
CA ILE A 3 12.30 0.93 -22.38
C ILE A 3 12.81 -0.32 -23.07
N GLU A 4 14.02 -0.23 -23.62
CA GLU A 4 14.77 -1.40 -24.04
C GLU A 4 15.45 -1.99 -22.80
N TRP A 5 15.14 -3.24 -22.48
CA TRP A 5 15.70 -3.91 -21.31
C TRP A 5 16.90 -4.77 -21.68
N ASP A 6 16.98 -5.26 -22.91
CA ASP A 6 18.01 -6.16 -23.39
C ASP A 6 18.90 -5.47 -24.44
N HIS A 7 20.19 -5.34 -24.13
CA HIS A 7 21.19 -4.74 -25.00
C HIS A 7 22.16 -5.79 -25.56
N GLY A 8 21.74 -7.06 -25.61
CA GLY A 8 22.48 -8.19 -26.17
C GLY A 8 23.55 -8.76 -25.22
N GLU A 9 24.31 -7.90 -24.57
CA GLU A 9 25.34 -8.27 -23.60
C GLU A 9 25.01 -7.81 -22.19
N ILE A 10 25.31 -8.63 -21.19
CA ILE A 10 24.97 -8.33 -19.78
C ILE A 10 25.55 -6.99 -19.30
N ASP A 11 26.80 -6.69 -19.69
CA ASP A 11 27.46 -5.45 -19.32
C ASP A 11 26.81 -4.22 -19.98
N ALA A 12 26.35 -4.37 -21.22
CA ALA A 12 25.63 -3.32 -21.93
C ALA A 12 24.27 -3.04 -21.28
N SER A 13 23.53 -4.10 -20.94
CA SER A 13 22.25 -4.01 -20.25
C SER A 13 22.39 -3.37 -18.85
N VAL A 14 23.41 -3.76 -18.08
CA VAL A 14 23.70 -3.16 -16.76
C VAL A 14 24.08 -1.69 -16.89
N LYS A 15 24.89 -1.31 -17.89
CA LYS A 15 25.27 0.08 -18.14
C LYS A 15 24.04 0.94 -18.47
N ALA A 16 23.16 0.44 -19.34
CA ALA A 16 21.92 1.13 -19.70
C ALA A 16 20.99 1.30 -18.48
N ALA A 17 20.81 0.25 -17.67
CA ALA A 17 20.02 0.32 -16.44
C ALA A 17 20.57 1.36 -15.44
N LYS A 18 21.90 1.45 -15.29
CA LYS A 18 22.54 2.48 -14.45
C LYS A 18 22.30 3.89 -14.97
N ALA A 19 22.28 4.09 -16.29
CA ALA A 19 21.97 5.40 -16.87
C ALA A 19 20.52 5.83 -16.56
N MET A 20 19.57 4.90 -16.52
CA MET A 20 18.18 5.19 -16.14
C MET A 20 18.05 5.70 -14.70
N LEU A 21 18.91 5.27 -13.77
CA LEU A 21 18.86 5.73 -12.38
C LEU A 21 18.99 7.26 -12.27
N ILE A 22 19.82 7.85 -13.14
CA ILE A 22 20.07 9.30 -13.18
C ILE A 22 18.88 10.00 -13.83
N VAL A 23 18.43 9.53 -15.00
CA VAL A 23 17.33 10.14 -15.76
C VAL A 23 16.01 10.10 -14.98
N LEU A 24 15.73 8.98 -14.31
CA LEU A 24 14.55 8.80 -13.47
C LEU A 24 14.70 9.42 -12.07
N GLN A 25 15.88 10.01 -11.77
CA GLN A 25 16.19 10.63 -10.47
C GLN A 25 16.01 9.69 -9.26
N ILE A 26 16.21 8.38 -9.48
CA ILE A 26 16.08 7.36 -8.43
C ILE A 26 17.42 6.97 -7.80
N ASN A 27 18.51 7.62 -8.21
CA ASN A 27 19.86 7.39 -7.66
C ASN A 27 20.04 7.93 -6.24
N ASN A 28 19.22 8.89 -5.78
CA ASN A 28 19.34 9.56 -4.48
C ASN A 28 18.00 9.64 -3.70
N LEU A 29 17.14 8.62 -3.80
CA LEU A 29 15.88 8.64 -3.04
C LEU A 29 16.15 8.56 -1.52
N PRO A 30 15.44 9.37 -0.70
CA PRO A 30 15.54 9.30 0.76
C PRO A 30 15.05 7.96 1.30
N ILE A 31 14.11 7.32 0.60
CA ILE A 31 13.63 5.97 0.85
C ILE A 31 13.89 5.15 -0.41
N LYS A 32 14.67 4.09 -0.28
CA LYS A 32 14.97 3.20 -1.42
C LYS A 32 13.69 2.46 -1.85
N PRO A 33 13.50 2.19 -3.15
CA PRO A 33 12.39 1.37 -3.60
C PRO A 33 12.43 0.00 -2.91
N ALA A 34 11.29 -0.47 -2.41
CA ALA A 34 11.21 -1.77 -1.77
C ALA A 34 11.29 -2.88 -2.82
N LEU A 35 12.31 -3.74 -2.72
CA LEU A 35 12.42 -4.94 -3.58
C LEU A 35 11.51 -6.08 -3.11
N ARG A 36 11.09 -6.02 -1.85
CA ARG A 36 10.17 -6.95 -1.21
C ARG A 36 9.21 -6.12 -0.36
N SER A 37 7.95 -6.12 -0.74
CA SER A 37 6.86 -5.44 -0.03
C SER A 37 5.57 -6.24 -0.17
N GLN A 38 4.59 -5.93 0.68
CA GLN A 38 3.27 -6.56 0.56
C GLN A 38 2.57 -6.19 -0.76
N HIS A 39 2.83 -5.01 -1.31
CA HIS A 39 2.34 -4.63 -2.64
C HIS A 39 2.90 -5.54 -3.74
N ASN A 40 4.19 -5.87 -3.70
CA ASN A 40 4.78 -6.81 -4.67
C ASN A 40 4.21 -8.23 -4.52
N ALA A 41 3.82 -8.62 -3.31
CA ALA A 41 3.22 -9.91 -3.02
C ALA A 41 1.70 -9.97 -3.28
N GLY A 42 1.06 -8.85 -3.63
CA GLY A 42 -0.41 -8.78 -3.75
C GLY A 42 -1.15 -8.89 -2.42
N LEU A 43 -0.49 -8.55 -1.32
CA LEU A 43 -1.00 -8.65 0.06
C LEU A 43 -1.28 -7.28 0.71
N ALA A 44 -1.09 -6.20 -0.04
CA ALA A 44 -1.44 -4.84 0.36
C ALA A 44 -2.23 -4.13 -0.72
N ILE A 45 -2.97 -3.11 -0.28
CA ILE A 45 -3.66 -2.15 -1.12
C ILE A 45 -3.59 -0.77 -0.46
N ASP A 46 -3.35 0.25 -1.26
CA ASP A 46 -3.42 1.63 -0.81
C ASP A 46 -4.78 2.19 -1.23
N MET A 47 -5.60 2.52 -0.23
CA MET A 47 -6.93 3.08 -0.44
C MET A 47 -7.14 4.26 0.49
N ASP A 48 -7.44 5.41 -0.10
CA ASP A 48 -8.06 6.50 0.65
C ASP A 48 -9.58 6.31 0.69
N LEU A 49 -10.17 6.53 1.86
CA LEU A 49 -11.57 6.25 2.12
C LEU A 49 -12.22 7.47 2.75
N VAL A 50 -13.42 7.81 2.26
CA VAL A 50 -14.31 8.81 2.84
C VAL A 50 -15.75 8.34 2.69
N TRP A 51 -16.58 8.58 3.69
CA TRP A 51 -18.01 8.32 3.61
C TRP A 51 -18.83 9.35 4.38
N SER A 52 -20.14 9.34 4.13
CA SER A 52 -21.14 10.11 4.87
C SER A 52 -22.13 9.16 5.56
N GLY A 53 -22.82 9.66 6.58
CA GLY A 53 -23.85 8.89 7.29
C GLY A 53 -23.34 7.73 8.14
N LEU A 54 -24.26 6.82 8.46
CA LEU A 54 -24.01 5.55 9.14
C LEU A 54 -23.63 4.50 8.09
N VAL A 55 -22.62 3.68 8.38
CA VAL A 55 -22.31 2.50 7.56
C VAL A 55 -22.63 1.25 8.38
N GLU A 56 -23.32 0.31 7.75
CA GLU A 56 -23.57 -1.03 8.28
C GLU A 56 -22.82 -2.03 7.41
N VAL A 57 -21.97 -2.85 8.03
CA VAL A 57 -21.13 -3.83 7.35
C VAL A 57 -21.03 -5.07 8.22
N ASN A 58 -20.99 -6.25 7.61
CA ASN A 58 -20.76 -7.48 8.37
C ASN A 58 -19.29 -7.59 8.77
N ASP A 59 -19.02 -8.17 9.93
CA ASP A 59 -17.70 -8.69 10.27
C ASP A 59 -17.47 -10.07 9.61
N ALA A 60 -16.26 -10.61 9.74
CA ALA A 60 -15.92 -11.92 9.17
C ALA A 60 -16.69 -13.10 9.79
N SER A 61 -17.36 -12.92 10.93
CA SER A 61 -18.26 -13.92 11.53
C SER A 61 -19.71 -13.77 11.07
N GLY A 62 -20.02 -12.76 10.24
CA GLY A 62 -21.35 -12.49 9.72
C GLY A 62 -22.21 -11.58 10.62
N ASN A 63 -21.66 -11.00 11.69
CA ASN A 63 -22.42 -10.08 12.54
C ASN A 63 -22.46 -8.69 11.91
N LEU A 64 -23.63 -8.05 11.94
CA LEU A 64 -23.78 -6.68 11.45
C LEU A 64 -23.15 -5.68 12.44
N VAL A 65 -22.16 -4.92 11.97
CA VAL A 65 -21.47 -3.86 12.71
C VAL A 65 -21.85 -2.49 12.17
N LYS A 66 -22.19 -1.59 13.10
CA LYS A 66 -22.49 -0.18 12.83
C LYS A 66 -21.25 0.68 13.02
N ILE A 67 -20.75 1.27 11.93
CA ILE A 67 -19.66 2.26 11.95
C ILE A 67 -20.29 3.65 12.07
N ALA A 68 -20.36 4.15 13.30
CA ALA A 68 -21.05 5.38 13.67
C ALA A 68 -20.11 6.49 14.19
N THR A 69 -18.82 6.19 14.39
CA THR A 69 -17.85 7.17 14.92
C THR A 69 -17.19 8.03 13.84
N LEU A 70 -16.51 9.08 14.28
CA LEU A 70 -15.58 9.88 13.47
C LEU A 70 -14.13 9.39 13.65
N PRO A 71 -13.19 9.73 12.74
CA PRO A 71 -13.43 10.35 11.44
C PRO A 71 -14.17 9.39 10.50
N ARG A 72 -14.91 9.90 9.51
CA ARG A 72 -15.49 9.08 8.44
C ARG A 72 -14.49 8.85 7.32
N THR A 73 -13.34 8.30 7.68
CA THR A 73 -12.24 8.00 6.77
C THR A 73 -11.60 6.64 7.10
N GLY A 74 -10.62 6.20 6.31
CA GLY A 74 -9.85 4.98 6.57
C GLY A 74 -9.17 4.93 7.95
N MET A 75 -9.12 6.05 8.68
CA MET A 75 -8.57 6.13 10.05
C MET A 75 -9.61 5.85 11.16
N ASN A 76 -10.85 5.50 10.81
CA ASN A 76 -11.91 5.19 11.78
C ASN A 76 -11.60 3.91 12.56
N ARG A 77 -11.62 3.97 13.89
CA ARG A 77 -11.31 2.81 14.74
C ARG A 77 -12.29 1.65 14.61
N GLN A 78 -13.58 1.91 14.38
CA GLN A 78 -14.57 0.86 14.18
C GLN A 78 -14.37 0.17 12.83
N LEU A 79 -14.09 0.93 11.77
CA LEU A 79 -13.73 0.36 10.46
C LEU A 79 -12.47 -0.51 10.56
N ILE A 80 -11.43 -0.01 11.23
CA ILE A 80 -10.18 -0.75 11.43
C ILE A 80 -10.42 -2.05 12.20
N ALA A 81 -11.28 -2.03 13.22
CA ALA A 81 -11.65 -3.23 13.97
C ALA A 81 -12.39 -4.25 13.09
N VAL A 82 -13.34 -3.82 12.25
CA VAL A 82 -14.04 -4.70 11.29
C VAL A 82 -13.04 -5.29 10.29
N ALA A 83 -12.18 -4.47 9.68
CA ALA A 83 -11.17 -4.92 8.72
C ALA A 83 -10.25 -6.00 9.32
N ALA A 84 -9.86 -5.83 10.59
CA ALA A 84 -9.02 -6.80 11.29
C ALA A 84 -9.67 -8.19 11.40
N THR A 85 -11.01 -8.26 11.46
CA THR A 85 -11.72 -9.56 11.46
C THR A 85 -11.55 -10.31 10.13
N TYR A 86 -11.36 -9.60 9.02
CA TYR A 86 -11.07 -10.16 7.70
C TYR A 86 -9.56 -10.39 7.46
N GLY A 87 -8.72 -10.21 8.49
CA GLY A 87 -7.27 -10.31 8.36
C GLY A 87 -6.62 -9.10 7.67
N VAL A 88 -7.35 -8.00 7.47
CA VAL A 88 -6.83 -6.76 6.88
C VAL A 88 -6.50 -5.76 7.98
N LYS A 89 -5.26 -5.26 7.98
CA LYS A 89 -4.71 -4.38 9.01
C LYS A 89 -4.37 -3.03 8.43
N LYS A 90 -4.70 -1.98 9.18
CA LYS A 90 -4.26 -0.62 8.89
C LYS A 90 -2.77 -0.48 9.19
N TYR A 91 -2.08 0.33 8.38
CA TYR A 91 -0.69 0.70 8.67
C TYR A 91 -0.50 1.14 10.12
N ASN A 92 0.50 0.56 10.79
CA ASN A 92 0.80 0.78 12.21
C ASN A 92 2.29 1.08 12.46
N GLY A 93 3.05 1.44 11.42
CA GLY A 93 4.45 1.85 11.54
C GLY A 93 4.66 3.32 11.91
N PRO A 94 5.92 3.75 12.07
CA PRO A 94 6.26 5.14 12.33
C PRO A 94 5.98 6.01 11.09
N GLY A 95 5.18 7.07 11.24
CA GLY A 95 4.85 8.00 10.15
C GLY A 95 3.35 8.02 9.81
N SER A 96 3.03 8.46 8.59
CA SER A 96 1.65 8.63 8.10
C SER A 96 1.49 7.97 6.73
N ASP A 97 1.42 6.64 6.70
CA ASP A 97 0.93 5.91 5.52
C ASP A 97 -0.59 5.64 5.66
N ARG A 98 -1.35 6.73 5.60
CA ARG A 98 -2.80 6.71 5.82
C ARG A 98 -3.58 5.92 4.78
N PRO A 99 -3.15 5.78 3.50
CA PRO A 99 -3.83 4.93 2.55
C PRO A 99 -3.57 3.43 2.77
N HIS A 100 -2.46 3.03 3.39
CA HIS A 100 -2.02 1.64 3.38
C HIS A 100 -2.83 0.68 4.24
N TRP A 101 -3.23 -0.45 3.64
CA TRP A 101 -3.84 -1.61 4.27
C TRP A 101 -3.17 -2.88 3.78
N SER A 102 -2.86 -3.82 4.68
CA SER A 102 -2.22 -5.09 4.31
C SER A 102 -2.58 -6.20 5.28
N ASN A 103 -2.15 -7.43 5.00
CA ASN A 103 -2.37 -8.55 5.92
C ASN A 103 -1.61 -8.44 7.26
N ASN A 104 -0.55 -7.62 7.32
CA ASN A 104 0.29 -7.46 8.52
C ASN A 104 0.38 -6.02 9.05
N GLY A 105 -0.10 -5.02 8.32
CA GLY A 105 -0.05 -3.60 8.71
C GLY A 105 1.25 -2.88 8.34
N TYR A 106 2.08 -3.49 7.50
CA TYR A 106 3.36 -2.94 7.03
C TYR A 106 3.57 -3.22 5.54
#